data_AF-A0A952HDT0-F1
#
_entry.id   AF-A0A952HDT0-F1
#
_cell.length_a   1.000
_cell.length_b   1.000
_cell.length_c   1.000
_cell.angle_alpha   90.00
_cell.angle_beta   90.00
_cell.angle_gamma   90.00
#
_symmetry.space_group_name_H-M   'P 1'
#
loop_
_entity.id
_entity.type
_entity.pdbx_description
1 polymer ?
#
loop_
_entity_poly.entity_id
_entity_poly.type
_entity_poly.pdbx_seq_one_letter_code
_entity_poly.pdbx_strand_id
1 'polypeptide(L)'
;DNSEVTLELILDGLHVHPTVAAMLFREAPDRVALVTDAMAAAGASDGNYRLGDLNVTVHDGLAVLSGTNTIAGSTLTQDAALRNAVTRAGVDPVHAVAALTRTPARVLGESHRFGRLHTGYVADAVLLDHDWRVTTVVADGAVLS
;
A
#
# COMPACT_ATOMS: atom_id res chain seq x y z
N ASP A 1 2.15 23.78 8.32
CA ASP A 1 3.40 23.07 7.98
C ASP A 1 4.05 22.46 9.20
N ASN A 2 3.86 21.16 9.39
CA ASN A 2 4.75 20.36 10.21
C ASN A 2 5.38 19.31 9.27
N SER A 3 6.69 19.42 9.03
CA SER A 3 7.45 18.52 8.15
C SER A 3 7.62 17.11 8.71
N GLU A 4 7.24 16.88 9.97
CA GLU A 4 7.32 15.57 10.62
C GLU A 4 6.10 14.69 10.35
N VAL A 5 5.00 15.26 9.82
CA VAL A 5 3.78 14.51 9.55
C VAL A 5 3.96 13.66 8.30
N THR A 6 3.74 12.35 8.40
CA THR A 6 3.64 11.46 7.25
C THR A 6 2.18 11.36 6.81
N LEU A 7 1.95 11.36 5.50
CA LEU A 7 0.63 11.25 4.88
C LEU A 7 0.40 9.80 4.49
N GLU A 8 -0.46 9.11 5.22
CA GLU A 8 -0.91 7.77 4.84
C GLU A 8 -1.92 7.87 3.69
N LEU A 9 -1.75 7.02 2.68
CA LEU A 9 -2.54 7.04 1.46
C LEU A 9 -2.97 5.63 1.05
N ILE A 10 -4.28 5.41 1.02
CA ILE A 10 -4.91 4.22 0.44
C ILE A 10 -5.11 4.48 -1.05
N LEU A 11 -4.33 3.82 -1.90
CA LEU A 11 -4.33 4.05 -3.35
C LEU A 11 -4.95 2.86 -4.11
N ASP A 12 -6.20 2.55 -3.83
CA ASP A 12 -7.00 1.56 -4.56
C ASP A 12 -7.75 2.16 -5.77
N GLY A 13 -7.72 3.49 -5.91
CA GLY A 13 -8.46 4.22 -6.93
C GLY A 13 -9.92 4.48 -6.59
N LEU A 14 -10.38 4.05 -5.41
CA LEU A 14 -11.72 4.26 -4.88
C LEU A 14 -11.72 5.28 -3.74
N HIS A 15 -10.77 5.13 -2.80
CA HIS A 15 -10.59 6.07 -1.69
C HIS A 15 -10.07 7.43 -2.15
N VAL A 16 -9.06 7.41 -3.03
CA VAL A 16 -8.40 8.62 -3.53
C VAL A 16 -8.21 8.51 -5.03
N HIS A 17 -8.63 9.55 -5.75
CA HIS A 17 -8.43 9.63 -7.20
C HIS A 17 -6.93 9.75 -7.54
N PRO A 18 -6.42 9.06 -8.59
CA PRO A 18 -4.99 9.07 -8.92
C PRO A 18 -4.37 10.46 -9.12
N THR A 19 -5.12 11.44 -9.64
CA THR A 19 -4.65 12.84 -9.77
C THR A 19 -4.33 13.49 -8.41
N VAL A 20 -5.12 13.19 -7.38
CA VAL A 20 -4.87 13.69 -6.02
C VAL A 20 -3.64 13.01 -5.45
N ALA A 21 -3.48 11.70 -5.67
CA ALA A 21 -2.27 10.98 -5.29
C ALA A 21 -1.01 11.61 -5.93
N ALA A 22 -1.05 11.87 -7.23
CA ALA A 22 0.05 12.52 -7.95
C ALA A 22 0.42 13.88 -7.35
N MET A 23 -0.59 14.69 -6.99
CA MET A 23 -0.37 15.95 -6.28
C MET A 23 0.30 15.73 -4.92
N LEU A 24 -0.18 14.79 -4.10
CA LEU A 24 0.40 14.50 -2.79
C LEU A 24 1.88 14.11 -2.88
N PHE A 25 2.25 13.25 -3.83
CA PHE A 25 3.65 12.87 -4.04
C PHE A 25 4.54 14.05 -4.45
N ARG A 26 3.99 15.06 -5.14
CA ARG A 26 4.72 16.28 -5.52
C ARG A 26 4.85 17.26 -4.37
N GLU A 27 3.77 17.49 -3.62
CA GLU A 27 3.73 18.50 -2.55
C GLU A 27 4.35 17.98 -1.23
N ALA A 28 4.41 16.66 -1.04
CA ALA A 28 4.95 16.02 0.16
C ALA A 28 6.00 14.94 -0.19
N PRO A 29 7.12 15.32 -0.83
CA PRO A 29 8.16 14.38 -1.21
C PRO A 29 8.72 13.66 0.02
N ASP A 30 9.03 12.37 -0.12
CA ASP A 30 9.51 11.49 0.95
C ASP A 30 8.59 11.40 2.19
N ARG A 31 7.34 11.90 2.12
CA ARG A 31 6.40 11.96 3.26
C ARG A 31 5.07 11.25 2.99
N VAL A 32 4.90 10.65 1.82
CA VAL A 32 3.76 9.76 1.56
C VAL A 32 4.12 8.34 1.96
N ALA A 33 3.25 7.70 2.74
CA ALA A 33 3.28 6.28 3.04
C ALA A 33 2.08 5.61 2.37
N LEU A 34 2.32 4.68 1.45
CA LEU A 34 1.25 3.89 0.87
C LEU A 34 0.83 2.82 1.87
N VAL A 35 -0.45 2.83 2.22
CA VAL A 35 -1.07 1.88 3.14
C VAL A 35 -2.25 1.21 2.44
N THR A 36 -2.60 0.01 2.87
CA THR A 36 -3.75 -0.68 2.27
C THR A 36 -5.06 -0.36 2.98
N ASP A 37 -5.03 -0.16 4.30
CA ASP A 37 -6.22 -0.27 5.15
C ASP A 37 -7.01 -1.57 4.84
N ALA A 38 -6.25 -2.63 4.53
CA ALA A 38 -6.80 -3.90 4.09
C ALA A 38 -7.59 -4.55 5.22
N MET A 39 -8.79 -5.02 4.86
CA MET A 39 -9.59 -5.88 5.72
C MET A 39 -9.55 -7.33 5.23
N ALA A 40 -10.21 -8.25 5.93
CA ALA A 40 -10.15 -9.70 5.67
C ALA A 40 -10.45 -10.14 4.22
N ALA A 41 -11.07 -9.27 3.42
CA ALA A 41 -11.36 -9.50 2.01
C ALA A 41 -10.19 -9.18 1.05
N ALA A 42 -9.08 -8.59 1.51
CA ALA A 42 -7.93 -8.33 0.65
C ALA A 42 -7.31 -9.64 0.15
N GLY A 43 -7.28 -9.81 -1.18
CA GLY A 43 -6.85 -11.06 -1.82
C GLY A 43 -7.89 -12.20 -1.76
N ALA A 44 -9.11 -11.95 -1.27
CA ALA A 44 -10.22 -12.90 -1.25
C ALA A 44 -11.28 -12.55 -2.30
N SER A 45 -12.26 -13.43 -2.50
CA SER A 45 -13.38 -13.20 -3.42
C SER A 45 -14.40 -12.20 -2.84
N ASP A 46 -15.21 -11.59 -3.70
CA ASP A 46 -16.39 -10.84 -3.27
C ASP A 46 -17.29 -11.67 -2.34
N GLY A 47 -17.98 -10.99 -1.42
CA GLY A 47 -18.79 -11.67 -0.40
C GLY A 47 -19.08 -10.82 0.82
N ASN A 48 -19.58 -11.48 1.86
CA ASN A 48 -19.89 -10.84 3.14
C ASN A 48 -18.80 -11.16 4.17
N TYR A 49 -18.35 -10.12 4.86
CA TYR A 49 -17.23 -10.15 5.79
C TYR A 49 -17.58 -9.41 7.09
N ARG A 50 -16.73 -9.57 8.10
CA ARG A 50 -16.77 -8.77 9.33
C ARG A 50 -15.50 -7.94 9.48
N LEU A 51 -15.67 -6.67 9.84
CA LEU A 51 -14.60 -5.78 10.28
C LEU A 51 -14.88 -5.37 11.73
N GLY A 52 -14.32 -6.12 12.68
CA GLY A 52 -14.75 -6.05 14.08
C GLY A 52 -16.23 -6.44 14.22
N ASP A 53 -17.04 -5.52 14.74
CA ASP A 53 -18.50 -5.69 14.88
C ASP A 53 -19.30 -5.19 13.67
N LEU A 54 -18.64 -4.64 12.65
CA LEU A 54 -19.27 -4.15 11.43
C LEU A 54 -19.45 -5.29 10.43
N ASN A 55 -20.64 -5.38 9.83
CA ASN A 55 -20.90 -6.23 8.67
C ASN A 55 -20.53 -5.50 7.39
N VAL A 56 -19.70 -6.11 6.56
CA VAL A 56 -19.16 -5.53 5.33
C VAL A 56 -19.57 -6.41 4.16
N THR A 57 -20.02 -5.79 3.07
CA THR A 57 -20.26 -6.46 1.79
C THR A 57 -19.23 -5.97 0.80
N VAL A 58 -18.59 -6.91 0.11
CA VAL A 58 -17.61 -6.64 -0.94
C VAL A 58 -18.22 -7.01 -2.28
N HIS A 59 -18.21 -6.06 -3.21
CA HIS A 59 -18.69 -6.23 -4.57
C HIS A 59 -17.74 -5.50 -5.53
N ASP A 60 -17.24 -6.21 -6.54
CA ASP A 60 -16.18 -5.76 -7.45
C ASP A 60 -14.96 -5.20 -6.70
N GLY A 61 -14.60 -5.83 -5.57
CA GLY A 61 -13.51 -5.40 -4.70
C GLY A 61 -13.78 -4.15 -3.84
N LEU A 62 -14.93 -3.47 -3.98
CA LEU A 62 -15.31 -2.36 -3.11
C LEU A 62 -15.93 -2.88 -1.81
N ALA A 63 -15.29 -2.59 -0.68
CA ALA A 63 -15.79 -2.95 0.65
C ALA A 63 -16.67 -1.82 1.23
N VAL A 64 -17.95 -2.11 1.45
CA VAL A 64 -18.89 -1.17 2.08
C VAL A 64 -19.59 -1.77 3.29
N LEU A 65 -19.97 -0.93 4.25
CA LEU A 65 -20.83 -1.34 5.36
C LEU A 65 -22.17 -1.85 4.79
N SER A 66 -22.54 -3.08 5.14
CA SER A 66 -23.71 -3.77 4.58
C SER A 66 -24.98 -2.93 4.73
N GLY A 67 -25.71 -2.76 3.63
CA GLY A 67 -26.93 -1.94 3.58
C GLY A 67 -26.67 -0.44 3.39
N THR A 68 -25.43 -0.04 3.13
CA THR A 68 -25.05 1.36 2.87
C THR A 68 -24.07 1.45 1.69
N ASN A 69 -23.70 2.68 1.32
CA ASN A 69 -22.60 2.95 0.38
C ASN A 69 -21.35 3.49 1.09
N THR A 70 -21.26 3.35 2.41
CA THR A 70 -20.13 3.84 3.20
C THR A 70 -18.98 2.85 3.11
N ILE A 71 -17.81 3.31 2.64
CA ILE A 71 -16.60 2.48 2.53
C ILE A 71 -16.13 2.05 3.92
N ALA A 72 -15.76 0.78 4.05
CA ALA A 72 -15.33 0.17 5.30
C ALA A 72 -14.09 -0.72 5.06
N GLY A 73 -12.91 -0.11 5.20
CA GLY A 73 -11.62 -0.72 4.84
C GLY A 73 -11.43 -0.83 3.32
N SER A 74 -10.38 -1.51 2.92
CA SER A 74 -10.08 -1.80 1.51
C SER A 74 -9.78 -3.27 1.26
N THR A 75 -9.81 -3.67 -0.01
CA THR A 75 -9.31 -4.96 -0.50
C THR A 75 -7.91 -4.83 -1.13
N LEU A 76 -7.31 -3.64 -1.04
CA LEU A 76 -6.02 -3.30 -1.65
C LEU A 76 -4.88 -4.19 -1.13
N THR A 77 -4.03 -4.65 -2.06
CA THR A 77 -2.74 -5.25 -1.74
C THR A 77 -1.61 -4.26 -2.02
N GLN A 78 -0.45 -4.44 -1.37
CA GLN A 78 0.67 -3.51 -1.52
C GLN A 78 1.23 -3.47 -2.96
N ASP A 79 1.25 -4.60 -3.67
CA ASP A 79 1.65 -4.63 -5.10
C ASP A 79 0.66 -3.88 -5.99
N ALA A 80 -0.64 -3.94 -5.68
CA ALA A 80 -1.66 -3.19 -6.40
C ALA A 80 -1.56 -1.69 -6.11
N ALA A 81 -1.24 -1.30 -4.87
CA ALA A 81 -0.96 0.09 -4.51
C ALA A 81 0.24 0.63 -5.31
N LEU A 82 1.33 -0.14 -5.41
CA LEU A 82 2.50 0.19 -6.24
C LEU A 82 2.11 0.35 -7.71
N ARG A 83 1.40 -0.63 -8.27
CA ARG A 83 0.91 -0.60 -9.66
C ARG A 83 0.07 0.65 -9.91
N ASN A 84 -0.85 0.99 -9.01
CA ASN A 84 -1.69 2.17 -9.15
C ASN A 84 -0.87 3.47 -9.08
N ALA A 85 0.10 3.56 -8.16
CA ALA A 85 0.99 4.72 -8.05
C ALA A 85 1.75 4.97 -9.36
N VAL A 86 2.38 3.93 -9.92
CA VAL A 86 3.20 4.07 -11.12
C VAL A 86 2.34 4.24 -12.37
N THR A 87 1.36 3.35 -12.58
CA THR A 87 0.65 3.26 -13.88
C THR A 87 -0.55 4.20 -14.00
N ARG A 88 -1.17 4.59 -12.88
CA ARG A 88 -2.38 5.45 -12.89
C ARG A 88 -2.11 6.85 -12.38
N ALA A 89 -1.26 6.99 -11.36
CA ALA A 89 -0.89 8.30 -10.82
C ALA A 89 0.40 8.87 -11.43
N GLY A 90 1.13 8.09 -12.24
CA GLY A 90 2.35 8.56 -12.92
C GLY A 90 3.49 8.90 -11.96
N VAL A 91 3.51 8.28 -10.77
CA VAL A 91 4.56 8.49 -9.77
C VAL A 91 5.82 7.76 -10.21
N ASP A 92 6.97 8.43 -10.06
CA ASP A 92 8.27 7.79 -10.30
C ASP A 92 8.41 6.51 -9.46
N PRO A 93 8.81 5.37 -10.04
CA PRO A 93 8.89 4.10 -9.32
C PRO A 93 9.77 4.15 -8.06
N VAL A 94 10.85 4.93 -8.04
CA VAL A 94 11.72 5.07 -6.87
C VAL A 94 10.95 5.70 -5.72
N HIS A 95 10.17 6.75 -5.98
CA HIS A 95 9.33 7.39 -4.96
C HIS A 95 8.18 6.49 -4.52
N ALA A 96 7.56 5.76 -5.45
CA ALA A 96 6.48 4.82 -5.12
C ALA A 96 6.99 3.67 -4.23
N VAL A 97 8.15 3.09 -4.55
CA VAL A 97 8.80 2.06 -3.72
C VAL A 97 9.21 2.64 -2.37
N ALA A 98 9.77 3.86 -2.31
CA ALA A 98 10.11 4.51 -1.05
C ALA A 98 8.88 4.70 -0.14
N ALA A 99 7.73 5.05 -0.71
CA ALA A 99 6.46 5.19 0.01
C ALA A 99 5.94 3.87 0.61
N LEU A 100 6.37 2.72 0.10
CA LEU A 100 6.02 1.39 0.60
C LEU A 100 7.05 0.82 1.58
N THR A 101 8.26 1.37 1.60
CA THR A 101 9.42 0.77 2.27
C THR A 101 10.11 1.75 3.21
N ARG A 102 10.89 2.69 2.66
CA ARG A 102 11.69 3.66 3.43
C ARG A 102 10.84 4.57 4.29
N THR A 103 9.74 5.10 3.76
CA THR A 103 8.86 6.03 4.51
C THR A 103 8.22 5.35 5.73
N PRO A 104 7.51 4.20 5.59
CA PRO A 104 6.95 3.51 6.76
C PRO A 104 8.03 3.03 7.73
N ALA A 105 9.19 2.53 7.26
CA ALA A 105 10.30 2.18 8.15
C ALA A 105 10.80 3.37 8.98
N ARG A 106 10.77 4.59 8.42
CA ARG A 106 11.09 5.82 9.17
C ARG A 106 10.05 6.14 10.21
N VAL A 107 8.76 6.08 9.86
CA VAL A 107 7.65 6.34 10.79
C VAL A 107 7.70 5.40 11.99
N LEU A 108 8.06 4.13 11.77
CA LEU A 108 8.15 3.11 12.82
C LEU A 108 9.46 3.17 13.64
N GLY A 109 10.42 4.04 13.30
CA GLY A 109 11.74 4.07 13.96
C GLY A 109 12.69 2.94 13.53
N GLU A 110 12.35 2.20 12.49
CA GLU A 110 12.98 0.97 12.03
C GLU A 110 13.93 1.16 10.83
N SER A 111 14.22 2.41 10.46
CA SER A 111 15.11 2.76 9.34
C SER A 111 16.54 2.22 9.46
N HIS A 112 16.94 1.76 10.64
CA HIS A 112 18.26 1.19 10.89
C HIS A 112 18.39 -0.27 10.42
N ARG A 113 17.28 -0.92 10.04
CA ARG A 113 17.23 -2.34 9.65
C ARG A 113 16.24 -2.67 8.55
N PHE A 114 15.25 -1.81 8.28
CA PHE A 114 14.25 -2.00 7.21
C PHE A 114 14.21 -0.83 6.21
N GLY A 115 13.52 -1.07 5.08
CA GLY A 115 13.19 -0.05 4.09
C GLY A 115 14.29 0.24 3.06
N ARG A 116 15.38 -0.54 3.04
CA ARG A 116 16.47 -0.42 2.07
C ARG A 116 17.07 -1.79 1.76
N LEU A 117 17.48 -1.97 0.50
CA LEU A 117 18.38 -3.05 0.10
C LEU A 117 19.82 -2.59 0.31
N HIS A 118 20.38 -2.90 1.49
CA HIS A 118 21.72 -2.49 1.88
C HIS A 118 22.34 -3.50 2.85
N THR A 119 23.64 -3.72 2.77
CA THR A 119 24.36 -4.62 3.70
C THR A 119 24.10 -4.21 5.15
N GLY A 120 23.78 -5.20 6.00
CA GLY A 120 23.46 -4.99 7.42
C GLY A 120 21.97 -4.74 7.70
N TYR A 121 21.11 -4.69 6.68
CA TYR A 121 19.65 -4.64 6.82
C TYR A 121 19.06 -6.06 6.78
N VAL A 122 17.81 -6.19 7.21
CA VAL A 122 17.07 -7.46 7.10
C VAL A 122 16.96 -7.84 5.62
N ALA A 123 17.12 -9.13 5.32
CA ALA A 123 17.10 -9.68 3.97
C ALA A 123 15.66 -9.90 3.46
N ASP A 124 14.84 -8.84 3.54
CA ASP A 124 13.49 -8.80 2.98
C ASP A 124 13.52 -8.13 1.61
N ALA A 125 12.99 -8.79 0.59
CA ALA A 125 12.95 -8.28 -0.77
C ALA A 125 11.75 -8.82 -1.53
N VAL A 126 11.29 -8.03 -2.51
CA VAL A 126 10.24 -8.44 -3.45
C VAL A 126 10.79 -8.26 -4.86
N LEU A 127 10.75 -9.32 -5.65
CA LEU A 127 11.02 -9.27 -7.09
C LEU A 127 9.72 -9.02 -7.83
N LEU A 128 9.75 -8.05 -8.74
CA LEU A 128 8.63 -7.65 -9.56
C LEU A 128 8.96 -7.85 -11.05
N ASP A 129 7.96 -8.20 -11.85
CA ASP A 129 8.08 -8.18 -13.32
C ASP A 129 7.92 -6.75 -13.88
N HIS A 130 7.97 -6.63 -15.21
CA HIS A 130 7.82 -5.35 -15.91
C HIS A 130 6.42 -4.71 -15.77
N ASP A 131 5.42 -5.49 -15.37
CA ASP A 131 4.07 -5.01 -15.08
C ASP A 131 3.87 -4.72 -13.58
N TRP A 132 4.95 -4.76 -12.79
CA TRP A 132 4.98 -4.60 -11.34
C TRP A 132 4.18 -5.66 -10.58
N ARG A 133 4.06 -6.88 -11.13
CA ARG A 133 3.50 -8.02 -10.40
C ARG A 133 4.59 -8.75 -9.63
N VAL A 134 4.25 -9.22 -8.44
CA VAL A 134 5.15 -10.01 -7.59
C VAL A 134 5.45 -11.35 -8.24
N THR A 135 6.74 -11.65 -8.40
CA THR A 135 7.22 -12.94 -8.91
C THR A 135 7.96 -13.73 -7.84
N THR A 136 8.56 -13.06 -6.86
CA THR A 136 9.26 -13.70 -5.75
C THR A 136 9.22 -12.82 -4.53
N VAL A 137 9.01 -13.43 -3.36
CA VAL A 137 9.15 -12.77 -2.06
C VAL A 137 10.28 -13.46 -1.31
N VAL A 138 11.19 -12.66 -0.75
CA VAL A 138 12.22 -13.10 0.18
C VAL A 138 11.91 -12.46 1.52
N ALA A 139 11.84 -13.27 2.58
CA ALA A 139 11.63 -12.82 3.94
C ALA A 139 12.69 -13.45 4.86
N ASP A 140 13.39 -12.62 5.62
CA ASP A 140 14.51 -12.99 6.48
C ASP A 140 15.55 -13.88 5.76
N GLY A 141 15.81 -13.56 4.49
CA GLY A 141 16.75 -14.29 3.64
C GLY A 141 16.24 -15.60 3.05
N ALA A 142 15.01 -16.02 3.37
CA ALA A 142 14.37 -17.20 2.79
C ALA A 142 13.42 -16.82 1.65
N VAL A 143 13.51 -17.53 0.51
CA VAL A 143 12.52 -17.40 -0.56
C VAL A 143 11.23 -18.05 -0.12
N LEU A 144 10.13 -17.29 -0.14
CA LEU A 144 8.79 -17.80 0.15
C LEU A 144 8.20 -18.45 -1.12
N SER A 145 7.67 -19.65 -0.95
CA SER A 145 6.98 -20.44 -1.99
C SER A 145 5.49 -20.13 -2.06
#